data_AF-A0A9N9IAD1-F1
#
_entry.id   AF-A0A9N9IAD1-F1
#
_cell.length_a   1.000
_cell.length_b   1.000
_cell.length_c   1.000
_cell.angle_alpha   90.00
_cell.angle_beta   90.00
_cell.angle_gamma   90.00
#
_symmetry.space_group_name_H-M   'P 1'
#
loop_
_entity.id
_entity.type
_entity.pdbx_description
1 polymer ?
#
loop_
_entity_poly.entity_id
_entity_poly.type
_entity_poly.pdbx_seq_one_letter_code
_entity_poly.pdbx_strand_id
1 'polypeptide(L)'
;VAELYEEIQQLPVLEMPLLSLTGVSSPPSTLANIPLRKHMYTEILTNLRVIMIDRMVKPEEVLVVENDEGEIVREFMKDSDTITLYKSMRECLVYLTHLDVQDSEIIMSNKLTKQIDGSEWSWNNLNKLCWAIGSISGAMNEDTEKRFLVTVIKELLSLCEQKRGKDNKAVVASNIMYIVGQYPRFLKAHWKFLKTVVNKLFEFMHETHEGVQDMACDTFIKIAQKCRRQFISQQQGENTPFIDEIISGIEVITKDLSPQQVQTFYEAVGYMISAQTNKNIQERLVMNYMELPNQGWDRILEDVSKDINALHIAENTKILGHVLRTNVAACNAVGSGFSVQIARIYVNLLELYKAVSQIISDTVATEGLIATKTPRVRNLR
;
A
#
# COMPACT_ATOMS: atom_id res chain seq x y z
N VAL A 1 -8.54 -29.50 6.19
CA VAL A 1 -9.25 -28.62 5.22
C VAL A 1 -8.65 -28.75 3.82
N ALA A 2 -7.32 -28.68 3.67
CA ALA A 2 -6.64 -28.87 2.39
C ALA A 2 -7.06 -30.15 1.64
N GLU A 3 -7.07 -31.31 2.31
CA GLU A 3 -7.51 -32.58 1.68
C GLU A 3 -8.96 -32.56 1.17
N LEU A 4 -9.86 -31.84 1.83
CA LEU A 4 -11.25 -31.69 1.38
C LEU A 4 -11.33 -30.84 0.11
N TYR A 5 -10.43 -29.87 -0.02
CA TYR A 5 -10.32 -29.03 -1.21
C TYR A 5 -9.69 -29.81 -2.37
N GLU A 6 -8.63 -30.58 -2.12
CA GLU A 6 -8.01 -31.46 -3.11
C GLU A 6 -8.99 -32.49 -3.68
N GLU A 7 -9.84 -33.08 -2.83
CA GLU A 7 -10.90 -34.01 -3.26
C GLU A 7 -11.87 -33.36 -4.25
N ILE A 8 -12.25 -32.09 -4.04
CA ILE A 8 -13.09 -31.34 -4.98
C ILE A 8 -12.36 -31.09 -6.31
N GLN A 9 -11.05 -30.80 -6.27
CA GLN A 9 -10.25 -30.57 -7.48
C GLN A 9 -10.02 -31.84 -8.31
N GLN A 10 -10.02 -33.00 -7.67
CA GLN A 10 -9.78 -34.30 -8.32
C GLN A 10 -11.03 -34.89 -9.00
N LEU A 11 -12.20 -34.25 -8.83
CA LEU A 11 -13.42 -34.70 -9.51
C LEU A 11 -13.24 -34.61 -11.04
N PRO A 12 -13.47 -35.71 -11.79
CA PRO A 12 -13.27 -35.72 -13.23
C PRO A 12 -14.19 -34.70 -13.91
N VAL A 13 -13.57 -33.84 -14.73
CA VAL A 13 -14.21 -32.79 -15.57
C VAL A 13 -15.38 -33.32 -16.40
N LEU A 14 -15.44 -34.63 -16.65
CA LEU A 14 -16.44 -35.32 -17.48
C LEU A 14 -17.86 -35.37 -16.90
N GLU A 15 -18.07 -35.13 -15.60
CA GLU A 15 -19.43 -34.98 -15.03
C GLU A 15 -19.89 -33.50 -14.92
N MET A 16 -19.08 -32.56 -15.38
CA MET A 16 -19.37 -31.13 -15.39
C MET A 16 -19.59 -30.66 -16.83
N PRO A 17 -20.79 -30.20 -17.23
CA PRO A 17 -20.98 -29.65 -18.57
C PRO A 17 -20.09 -28.40 -18.75
N LEU A 18 -19.05 -28.54 -19.57
CA LEU A 18 -18.26 -27.51 -20.26
C LEU A 18 -17.63 -26.34 -19.45
N LEU A 19 -17.63 -26.34 -18.12
CA LEU A 19 -17.16 -25.18 -17.32
C LEU A 19 -15.69 -25.25 -16.85
N SER A 20 -14.97 -26.36 -17.11
CA SER A 20 -13.57 -26.52 -16.66
C SER A 20 -12.55 -25.66 -17.41
N LEU A 21 -12.95 -24.94 -18.46
CA LEU A 21 -12.07 -24.05 -19.22
C LEU A 21 -12.15 -22.57 -18.77
N THR A 22 -13.08 -22.22 -17.88
CA THR A 22 -13.37 -20.81 -17.55
C THR A 22 -13.20 -20.42 -16.07
N GLY A 23 -12.71 -21.33 -15.21
CA GLY A 23 -12.49 -21.00 -13.79
C GLY A 23 -13.79 -20.68 -13.02
N VAL A 24 -14.94 -21.15 -13.53
CA VAL A 24 -16.23 -20.95 -12.88
C VAL A 24 -16.39 -21.97 -11.76
N SER A 25 -16.54 -21.49 -10.53
CA SER A 25 -17.00 -22.28 -9.39
C SER A 25 -18.33 -22.95 -9.75
N SER A 26 -18.40 -24.28 -9.62
CA SER A 26 -19.59 -25.09 -9.89
C SER A 26 -20.83 -24.52 -9.19
N PRO A 27 -22.02 -24.55 -9.81
CA PRO A 27 -23.24 -24.22 -9.10
C PRO A 27 -23.39 -25.18 -7.89
N PRO A 28 -23.82 -24.68 -6.71
CA PRO A 28 -23.94 -25.50 -5.48
C PRO A 28 -24.77 -26.77 -5.67
N SER A 29 -25.72 -26.75 -6.62
CA SER A 29 -26.65 -27.84 -6.92
C SER A 29 -26.01 -29.07 -7.57
N THR A 30 -24.87 -28.95 -8.27
CA THR A 30 -24.22 -30.12 -8.88
C THR A 30 -23.31 -30.87 -7.90
N LEU A 31 -22.64 -30.16 -6.98
CA LEU A 31 -21.84 -30.78 -5.90
C LEU A 31 -22.67 -31.37 -4.77
N ALA A 32 -23.93 -30.94 -4.59
CA ALA A 32 -24.80 -31.45 -3.54
C ALA A 32 -25.18 -32.93 -3.72
N ASN A 33 -25.20 -33.41 -4.97
CA ASN A 33 -25.56 -34.79 -5.31
C ASN A 33 -24.38 -35.77 -5.30
N ILE A 34 -23.14 -35.26 -5.15
CA ILE A 34 -21.93 -36.08 -5.05
C ILE A 34 -21.60 -36.28 -3.56
N PRO A 35 -21.49 -37.52 -3.06
CA PRO A 35 -21.22 -37.80 -1.66
C PRO A 35 -19.75 -37.51 -1.32
N LEU A 36 -19.43 -36.23 -1.15
CA LEU A 36 -18.10 -35.74 -0.75
C LEU A 36 -17.93 -35.75 0.76
N ARG A 37 -16.71 -35.97 1.24
CA ARG A 37 -16.39 -35.89 2.69
C ARG A 37 -16.76 -34.53 3.28
N LYS A 38 -16.69 -33.44 2.48
CA LYS A 38 -17.04 -32.08 2.94
C LYS A 38 -18.44 -31.99 3.54
N HIS A 39 -19.40 -32.74 2.98
CA HIS A 39 -20.81 -32.70 3.41
C HIS A 39 -21.01 -33.27 4.81
N MET A 40 -20.12 -34.16 5.26
CA MET A 40 -20.12 -34.68 6.63
C MET A 40 -19.67 -33.65 7.67
N TYR A 41 -18.92 -32.63 7.23
CA TYR A 41 -18.33 -31.62 8.11
C TYR A 41 -18.99 -30.25 7.96
N THR A 42 -20.11 -30.12 7.25
CA THR A 42 -20.74 -28.82 6.92
C THR A 42 -20.87 -27.89 8.14
N GLU A 43 -21.48 -28.36 9.22
CA GLU A 43 -21.67 -27.57 10.45
C GLU A 43 -20.34 -27.21 11.13
N ILE A 44 -19.38 -28.16 11.15
CA ILE A 44 -18.05 -27.93 11.73
C ILE A 44 -17.29 -26.89 10.91
N LEU A 45 -17.38 -26.93 9.58
CA LEU A 45 -16.72 -25.99 8.68
C LEU A 45 -17.29 -24.57 8.82
N THR A 46 -18.60 -24.43 8.96
CA THR A 46 -19.25 -23.12 9.25
C THR A 46 -18.78 -22.55 10.58
N ASN A 47 -18.79 -23.34 11.65
CA ASN A 47 -18.27 -22.91 12.96
C ASN A 47 -16.78 -22.58 12.91
N LEU A 48 -16.00 -23.36 12.16
CA LEU A 48 -14.58 -23.10 11.97
C LEU A 48 -14.34 -21.77 11.24
N ARG A 49 -15.13 -21.41 10.21
CA ARG A 49 -15.05 -20.09 9.55
C ARG A 49 -15.24 -18.95 10.55
N VAL A 50 -16.25 -19.05 11.41
CA VAL A 50 -16.52 -18.06 12.46
C VAL A 50 -15.30 -17.91 13.39
N ILE A 51 -14.74 -19.03 13.87
CA ILE A 51 -13.55 -19.03 14.75
C ILE A 51 -12.34 -18.41 14.04
N MET A 52 -12.09 -18.78 12.78
CA MET A 52 -10.97 -18.25 12.01
C MET A 52 -11.07 -16.73 11.82
N ILE A 53 -12.28 -16.20 11.62
CA ILE A 53 -12.53 -14.76 11.54
C ILE A 53 -12.32 -14.09 12.90
N ASP A 54 -12.91 -14.64 13.99
CA ASP A 54 -12.87 -14.04 15.33
C ASP A 54 -11.50 -14.14 16.04
N ARG A 55 -10.61 -14.96 15.50
CA ARG A 55 -9.25 -15.14 16.01
C ARG A 55 -8.18 -14.62 15.05
N MET A 56 -8.58 -13.99 13.95
CA MET A 56 -7.63 -13.54 12.94
C MET A 56 -6.58 -12.62 13.55
N VAL A 57 -5.31 -12.93 13.29
CA VAL A 57 -4.19 -12.16 13.82
C VAL A 57 -3.82 -11.01 12.90
N LYS A 58 -3.15 -10.01 13.46
CA LYS A 58 -2.79 -8.78 12.75
C LYS A 58 -1.85 -9.07 11.56
N PRO A 59 -2.15 -8.59 10.35
CA PRO A 59 -1.27 -8.68 9.18
C PRO A 59 -0.11 -7.68 9.28
N GLU A 60 0.99 -7.95 8.58
CA GLU A 60 2.21 -7.11 8.66
C GLU A 60 2.04 -5.71 8.04
N GLU A 61 1.02 -5.51 7.21
CA GLU A 61 0.72 -4.22 6.58
C GLU A 61 -0.05 -3.25 7.49
N VAL A 62 -0.57 -3.73 8.64
CA VAL A 62 -1.32 -2.89 9.59
C VAL A 62 -0.38 -2.34 10.65
N LEU A 63 -0.15 -1.03 10.60
CA LEU A 63 0.78 -0.31 11.47
C LEU A 63 0.10 0.37 12.67
N VAL A 64 -1.23 0.52 12.62
CA VAL A 64 -2.03 1.18 13.65
C VAL A 64 -2.58 0.12 14.61
N VAL A 65 -2.21 0.20 15.89
CA VAL A 65 -2.59 -0.77 16.93
C VAL A 65 -3.00 -0.09 18.22
N GLU A 66 -3.80 -0.79 19.03
CA GLU A 66 -4.11 -0.39 20.41
C GLU A 66 -3.00 -0.89 21.34
N ASN A 67 -2.45 -0.02 22.17
CA ASN A 67 -1.48 -0.39 23.21
C ASN A 67 -2.17 -0.90 24.49
N ASP A 68 -1.39 -1.35 25.48
CA ASP A 68 -1.92 -1.85 26.76
C ASP A 68 -2.69 -0.77 27.57
N GLU A 69 -2.51 0.50 27.24
CA GLU A 69 -3.19 1.65 27.86
C GLU A 69 -4.50 2.02 27.15
N GLY A 70 -4.84 1.36 26.04
CA GLY A 70 -6.05 1.62 25.24
C GLY A 70 -5.90 2.79 24.24
N GLU A 71 -4.68 3.26 24.00
CA GLU A 71 -4.37 4.31 23.03
C GLU A 71 -4.00 3.71 21.67
N ILE A 72 -4.40 4.40 20.60
CA ILE A 72 -4.04 4.01 19.25
C ILE A 72 -2.67 4.59 18.91
N VAL A 73 -1.71 3.70 18.64
CA VAL A 73 -0.31 4.02 18.40
C VAL A 73 0.20 3.39 17.10
N ARG A 74 1.35 3.87 16.64
CA ARG A 74 2.09 3.27 15.52
C ARG A 74 3.03 2.18 16.03
N GLU A 75 2.95 0.99 15.44
CA GLU A 75 3.88 -0.11 15.72
C GLU A 75 5.01 -0.14 14.68
N PHE A 76 6.26 -0.15 15.15
CA PHE A 76 7.46 -0.17 14.30
C PHE A 76 8.09 -1.56 14.15
N MET A 77 7.85 -2.46 15.11
CA MET A 77 8.49 -3.77 15.15
C MET A 77 7.56 -4.84 14.58
N LYS A 78 8.09 -5.65 13.68
CA LYS A 78 7.38 -6.81 13.14
C LYS A 78 7.73 -8.04 13.96
N ASP A 79 6.73 -8.70 14.52
CA ASP A 79 6.88 -10.01 15.18
C ASP A 79 6.83 -11.14 14.14
N SER A 80 7.94 -11.89 14.01
CA SER A 80 8.07 -13.00 13.07
C SER A 80 7.09 -14.15 13.35
N ASP A 81 6.76 -14.38 14.62
CA ASP A 81 5.88 -15.47 15.01
C ASP A 81 4.43 -15.14 14.63
N THR A 82 4.02 -13.90 14.89
CA THR A 82 2.71 -13.36 14.45
C THR A 82 2.58 -13.40 12.92
N ILE A 83 3.63 -13.07 12.16
CA ILE A 83 3.61 -13.16 10.69
C ILE A 83 3.39 -14.60 10.21
N THR A 84 4.04 -15.56 10.85
CA THR A 84 3.92 -16.98 10.49
C THR A 84 2.51 -17.49 10.80
N LEU A 85 1.99 -17.15 11.97
CA LEU A 85 0.62 -17.48 12.37
C LEU A 85 -0.41 -16.86 11.41
N TYR A 86 -0.24 -15.59 11.02
CA TYR A 86 -1.11 -14.93 10.05
C TYR A 86 -1.13 -15.69 8.72
N LYS A 87 0.03 -16.12 8.21
CA LYS A 87 0.11 -16.88 6.95
C LYS A 87 -0.66 -18.20 7.04
N SER A 88 -0.51 -18.95 8.13
CA SER A 88 -1.26 -20.19 8.35
C SER A 88 -2.76 -19.97 8.49
N MET A 89 -3.17 -18.91 9.21
CA MET A 89 -4.58 -18.58 9.36
C MET A 89 -5.23 -18.16 8.03
N ARG A 90 -4.52 -17.32 7.26
CA ARG A 90 -4.93 -16.91 5.92
C ARG A 90 -5.11 -18.11 5.00
N GLU A 91 -4.13 -19.02 4.96
CA GLU A 91 -4.21 -20.22 4.14
C GLU A 91 -5.42 -21.09 4.49
N CYS A 92 -5.65 -21.33 5.79
CA CYS A 92 -6.82 -22.07 6.26
C CYS A 92 -8.13 -21.38 5.85
N LEU A 93 -8.23 -20.06 6.04
CA LEU A 93 -9.44 -19.30 5.70
C LEU A 93 -9.70 -19.29 4.19
N VAL A 94 -8.64 -19.18 3.35
CA VAL A 94 -8.75 -19.30 1.89
C VAL A 94 -9.31 -20.67 1.49
N TYR A 95 -8.82 -21.77 2.08
CA TYR A 95 -9.39 -23.09 1.82
C TYR A 95 -10.85 -23.19 2.24
N LEU A 96 -11.21 -22.66 3.43
CA LEU A 96 -12.60 -22.63 3.88
C LEU A 96 -13.50 -21.82 2.93
N THR A 97 -13.02 -20.70 2.40
CA THR A 97 -13.75 -19.91 1.41
C THR A 97 -13.94 -20.66 0.11
N HIS A 98 -12.94 -21.40 -0.38
CA HIS A 98 -13.13 -22.24 -1.55
C HIS A 98 -14.14 -23.39 -1.35
N LEU A 99 -14.20 -23.97 -0.14
CA LEU A 99 -15.14 -25.05 0.17
C LEU A 99 -16.60 -24.58 0.15
N ASP A 100 -16.83 -23.34 0.60
CA ASP A 100 -18.13 -22.65 0.55
C ASP A 100 -17.95 -21.12 0.58
N VAL A 101 -18.08 -20.51 -0.59
CA VAL A 101 -17.96 -19.07 -0.77
C VAL A 101 -19.17 -18.35 -0.18
N GLN A 102 -20.36 -18.93 -0.33
CA GLN A 102 -21.62 -18.29 0.10
C GLN A 102 -21.67 -18.21 1.62
N ASP A 103 -21.34 -19.29 2.32
CA ASP A 103 -21.27 -19.30 3.79
C ASP A 103 -20.26 -18.28 4.30
N SER A 104 -19.07 -18.20 3.67
CA SER A 104 -18.05 -17.22 4.03
C SER A 104 -18.53 -15.77 3.84
N GLU A 105 -19.18 -15.48 2.71
CA GLU A 105 -19.75 -14.16 2.39
C GLU A 105 -20.84 -13.77 3.40
N ILE A 106 -21.75 -14.70 3.74
CA ILE A 106 -22.84 -14.48 4.69
C ILE A 106 -22.28 -14.19 6.10
N ILE A 107 -21.32 -14.98 6.58
CA ILE A 107 -20.71 -14.77 7.90
C ILE A 107 -20.04 -13.40 7.98
N MET A 108 -19.22 -13.04 6.99
CA MET A 108 -18.50 -11.77 6.98
C MET A 108 -19.47 -10.57 6.86
N SER A 109 -20.49 -10.67 6.00
CA SER A 109 -21.49 -9.61 5.82
C SER A 109 -22.33 -9.40 7.09
N ASN A 110 -22.78 -10.49 7.73
CA ASN A 110 -23.53 -10.40 8.99
C ASN A 110 -22.70 -9.76 10.10
N LYS A 111 -21.41 -10.15 10.23
CA LYS A 111 -20.50 -9.53 11.20
C LYS A 111 -20.27 -8.05 10.90
N LEU A 112 -20.17 -7.66 9.63
CA LEU A 112 -20.00 -6.26 9.23
C LEU A 112 -21.24 -5.43 9.57
N THR A 113 -22.44 -5.93 9.30
CA THR A 113 -23.70 -5.27 9.67
C THR A 113 -23.75 -4.97 11.17
N LYS A 114 -23.33 -5.91 12.02
CA LYS A 114 -23.28 -5.73 13.47
C LYS A 114 -22.23 -4.72 13.95
N GLN A 115 -21.20 -4.44 13.14
CA GLN A 115 -20.25 -3.34 13.42
C GLN A 115 -20.89 -1.97 13.12
N ILE A 116 -21.73 -1.90 12.07
CA ILE A 116 -22.38 -0.67 11.62
C ILE A 116 -23.55 -0.29 12.54
N ASP A 117 -24.41 -1.24 12.88
CA ASP A 117 -25.55 -0.98 13.77
C ASP A 117 -25.13 -0.73 15.23
N GLY A 118 -23.87 -1.04 15.56
CA GLY A 118 -23.26 -0.81 16.85
C GLY A 118 -23.46 -1.94 17.88
N SER A 119 -24.17 -3.01 17.53
CA SER A 119 -24.48 -4.12 18.44
C SER A 119 -23.23 -4.89 18.90
N GLU A 120 -22.24 -5.05 18.02
CA GLU A 120 -20.97 -5.73 18.32
C GLU A 120 -19.75 -4.83 18.06
N TRP A 121 -19.94 -3.51 18.00
CA TRP A 121 -18.87 -2.56 17.70
C TRP A 121 -17.73 -2.62 18.72
N SER A 122 -16.53 -2.94 18.24
CA SER A 122 -15.27 -2.71 18.95
C SER A 122 -14.12 -2.66 17.94
N TRP A 123 -13.02 -1.99 18.31
CA TRP A 123 -11.82 -1.95 17.47
C TRP A 123 -11.32 -3.36 17.15
N ASN A 124 -11.25 -4.23 18.16
CA ASN A 124 -10.81 -5.62 18.00
C ASN A 124 -11.70 -6.41 17.03
N ASN A 125 -13.03 -6.31 17.14
CA ASN A 125 -13.94 -7.04 16.27
C ASN A 125 -13.86 -6.54 14.82
N LEU A 126 -13.85 -5.21 14.61
CA LEU A 126 -13.69 -4.63 13.29
C LEU A 126 -12.36 -5.04 12.65
N ASN A 127 -11.26 -4.90 13.40
CA ASN A 127 -9.92 -5.25 12.94
C ASN A 127 -9.85 -6.70 12.45
N LYS A 128 -10.25 -7.65 13.28
CA LYS A 128 -10.23 -9.08 12.95
C LYS A 128 -11.08 -9.41 11.73
N LEU A 129 -12.28 -8.82 11.65
CA LEU A 129 -13.15 -8.97 10.49
C LEU A 129 -12.49 -8.44 9.22
N CYS A 130 -11.93 -7.23 9.25
CA CYS A 130 -11.29 -6.63 8.08
C CYS A 130 -9.99 -7.34 7.68
N TRP A 131 -9.23 -7.85 8.64
CA TRP A 131 -8.06 -8.71 8.39
C TRP A 131 -8.48 -10.01 7.71
N ALA A 132 -9.56 -10.63 8.19
CA ALA A 132 -10.12 -11.84 7.58
C ALA A 132 -10.59 -11.57 6.15
N ILE A 133 -11.33 -10.48 5.92
CA ILE A 133 -11.77 -10.05 4.59
C ILE A 133 -10.55 -9.86 3.68
N GLY A 134 -9.56 -9.06 4.05
CA GLY A 134 -8.38 -8.85 3.19
C GLY A 134 -7.59 -10.13 2.90
N SER A 135 -7.56 -11.08 3.84
CA SER A 135 -6.79 -12.32 3.71
C SER A 135 -7.32 -13.28 2.63
N ILE A 136 -8.62 -13.25 2.35
CA ILE A 136 -9.29 -14.13 1.37
C ILE A 136 -9.25 -13.58 -0.06
N SER A 137 -8.43 -12.55 -0.32
CA SER A 137 -8.28 -11.99 -1.66
C SER A 137 -7.90 -13.06 -2.70
N GLY A 138 -8.65 -13.11 -3.79
CA GLY A 138 -8.47 -14.10 -4.86
C GLY A 138 -9.16 -15.45 -4.63
N ALA A 139 -9.75 -15.71 -3.46
CA ALA A 139 -10.50 -16.96 -3.19
C ALA A 139 -11.92 -16.96 -3.81
N MET A 140 -12.40 -15.80 -4.26
CA MET A 140 -13.69 -15.62 -4.92
C MET A 140 -13.51 -15.40 -6.43
N ASN A 141 -14.51 -15.77 -7.22
CA ASN A 141 -14.58 -15.34 -8.63
C ASN A 141 -14.79 -13.82 -8.73
N GLU A 142 -14.46 -13.22 -9.88
CA GLU A 142 -14.45 -11.76 -10.04
C GLU A 142 -15.80 -11.09 -9.78
N ASP A 143 -16.91 -11.69 -10.23
CA ASP A 143 -18.24 -11.11 -10.04
C ASP A 143 -18.70 -11.14 -8.58
N THR A 144 -18.40 -12.23 -7.86
CA THR A 144 -18.71 -12.38 -6.43
C THR A 144 -17.83 -11.46 -5.61
N GLU A 145 -16.52 -11.46 -5.87
CA GLU A 145 -15.56 -10.56 -5.23
C GLU A 145 -15.96 -9.10 -5.42
N LYS A 146 -16.36 -8.71 -6.63
CA LYS A 146 -16.85 -7.37 -6.93
C LYS A 146 -18.06 -6.99 -6.10
N ARG A 147 -19.11 -7.82 -6.08
CA ARG A 147 -20.34 -7.53 -5.31
C ARG A 147 -20.03 -7.40 -3.83
N PHE A 148 -19.26 -8.35 -3.30
CA PHE A 148 -18.85 -8.36 -1.90
C PHE A 148 -18.05 -7.10 -1.52
N LEU A 149 -17.00 -6.76 -2.28
CA LEU A 149 -16.16 -5.60 -1.97
C LEU A 149 -16.86 -4.26 -2.11
N VAL A 150 -17.77 -4.10 -3.07
CA VAL A 150 -18.55 -2.86 -3.20
C VAL A 150 -19.37 -2.62 -1.94
N THR A 151 -19.98 -3.66 -1.36
CA THR A 151 -20.72 -3.56 -0.11
C THR A 151 -19.78 -3.24 1.05
N VAL A 152 -18.71 -4.04 1.24
CA VAL A 152 -17.76 -3.88 2.34
C VAL A 152 -17.15 -2.48 2.37
N ILE A 153 -16.63 -1.98 1.25
CA ILE A 153 -15.94 -0.68 1.22
C ILE A 153 -16.93 0.47 1.46
N LYS A 154 -18.15 0.41 0.89
CA LYS A 154 -19.18 1.43 1.13
C LYS A 154 -19.57 1.48 2.60
N GLU A 155 -19.77 0.32 3.22
CA GLU A 155 -20.12 0.20 4.63
C GLU A 155 -19.02 0.71 5.55
N LEU A 156 -17.75 0.39 5.26
CA LEU A 156 -16.61 0.91 6.03
C LEU A 156 -16.42 2.41 5.87
N LEU A 157 -16.60 2.97 4.66
CA LEU A 157 -16.56 4.42 4.44
C LEU A 157 -17.67 5.12 5.23
N SER A 158 -18.90 4.59 5.19
CA SER A 158 -20.02 5.09 5.99
C SER A 158 -19.72 5.03 7.49
N LEU A 159 -19.15 3.92 7.96
CA LEU A 159 -18.72 3.76 9.35
C LEU A 159 -17.65 4.79 9.75
N CYS A 160 -16.71 5.09 8.84
CA CYS A 160 -15.66 6.08 9.05
C CYS A 160 -16.23 7.51 9.20
N GLU A 161 -17.33 7.82 8.50
CA GLU A 161 -18.04 9.10 8.62
C GLU A 161 -18.89 9.17 9.90
N GLN A 162 -19.51 8.06 10.30
CA GLN A 162 -20.36 7.98 11.49
C GLN A 162 -19.56 8.06 12.80
N LYS A 163 -18.40 7.38 12.86
CA LYS A 163 -17.61 7.33 14.09
C LYS A 163 -16.87 8.64 14.34
N ARG A 164 -16.97 9.14 15.57
CA ARG A 164 -16.30 10.36 16.04
C ARG A 164 -15.04 10.00 16.83
N GLY A 165 -14.09 10.92 16.89
CA GLY A 165 -12.81 10.72 17.60
C GLY A 165 -11.70 10.24 16.67
N LYS A 166 -10.48 10.72 16.95
CA LYS A 166 -9.28 10.45 16.14
C LYS A 166 -8.97 8.96 16.09
N ASP A 167 -9.05 8.28 17.23
CA ASP A 167 -8.74 6.85 17.37
C ASP A 167 -9.70 5.97 16.57
N ASN A 168 -11.01 6.21 16.69
CA ASN A 168 -12.01 5.50 15.90
C ASN A 168 -11.79 5.68 14.39
N LYS A 169 -11.49 6.90 13.95
CA LYS A 169 -11.21 7.18 12.53
C LYS A 169 -9.93 6.49 12.07
N ALA A 170 -8.87 6.50 12.88
CA ALA A 170 -7.62 5.83 12.57
C ALA A 170 -7.82 4.32 12.41
N VAL A 171 -8.59 3.68 13.29
CA VAL A 171 -8.92 2.24 13.23
C VAL A 171 -9.77 1.91 11.99
N VAL A 172 -10.79 2.71 11.66
CA VAL A 172 -11.59 2.43 10.46
C VAL A 172 -10.78 2.67 9.19
N ALA A 173 -10.00 3.75 9.13
CA ALA A 173 -9.13 4.07 8.01
C ALA A 173 -8.08 2.98 7.77
N SER A 174 -7.44 2.46 8.83
CA SER A 174 -6.46 1.37 8.72
C SER A 174 -7.10 0.10 8.12
N ASN A 175 -8.31 -0.23 8.53
CA ASN A 175 -9.01 -1.38 7.97
C ASN A 175 -9.40 -1.20 6.50
N ILE A 176 -9.87 0.00 6.10
CA ILE A 176 -10.15 0.31 4.70
C ILE A 176 -8.88 0.20 3.86
N MET A 177 -7.80 0.85 4.28
CA MET A 177 -6.50 0.87 3.59
C MET A 177 -5.93 -0.54 3.42
N TYR A 178 -6.01 -1.37 4.47
CA TYR A 178 -5.60 -2.76 4.39
C TYR A 178 -6.41 -3.54 3.34
N ILE A 179 -7.74 -3.50 3.40
CA ILE A 179 -8.60 -4.22 2.44
C ILE A 179 -8.29 -3.77 1.01
N VAL A 180 -8.35 -2.47 0.70
CA VAL A 180 -8.13 -2.01 -0.68
C VAL A 180 -6.73 -2.36 -1.19
N GLY A 181 -5.73 -2.37 -0.32
CA GLY A 181 -4.36 -2.81 -0.65
C GLY A 181 -4.26 -4.30 -0.99
N GLN A 182 -5.15 -5.15 -0.49
CA GLN A 182 -5.17 -6.59 -0.81
C GLN A 182 -5.90 -6.92 -2.12
N TYR A 183 -6.76 -6.05 -2.66
CA TYR A 183 -7.62 -6.34 -3.81
C TYR A 183 -7.27 -5.57 -5.10
N PRO A 184 -6.04 -5.70 -5.65
CA PRO A 184 -5.66 -4.98 -6.86
C PRO A 184 -6.43 -5.44 -8.11
N ARG A 185 -6.93 -6.68 -8.15
CA ARG A 185 -7.75 -7.20 -9.27
C ARG A 185 -9.04 -6.38 -9.41
N PHE A 186 -9.77 -6.21 -8.31
CA PHE A 186 -10.95 -5.37 -8.23
C PHE A 186 -10.65 -3.92 -8.63
N LEU A 187 -9.60 -3.32 -8.06
CA LEU A 187 -9.24 -1.93 -8.37
C LEU A 187 -8.91 -1.72 -9.85
N LYS A 188 -8.25 -2.68 -10.51
CA LYS A 188 -7.97 -2.62 -11.95
C LYS A 188 -9.23 -2.61 -12.80
N ALA A 189 -10.27 -3.35 -12.41
CA ALA A 189 -11.52 -3.45 -13.17
C ALA A 189 -12.47 -2.27 -12.92
N HIS A 190 -12.25 -1.49 -11.86
CA HIS A 190 -13.18 -0.46 -11.40
C HIS A 190 -12.51 0.89 -11.19
N TRP A 191 -12.28 1.61 -12.29
CA TRP A 191 -11.59 2.91 -12.29
C TRP A 191 -12.14 3.92 -11.27
N LYS A 192 -13.47 4.14 -11.26
CA LYS A 192 -14.08 5.11 -10.32
C LYS A 192 -13.73 4.78 -8.87
N PHE A 193 -13.72 3.50 -8.52
CA PHE A 193 -13.34 3.03 -7.19
C PHE A 193 -11.85 3.26 -6.92
N LEU A 194 -10.98 2.93 -7.88
CA LEU A 194 -9.55 3.19 -7.77
C LEU A 194 -9.26 4.68 -7.55
N LYS A 195 -9.86 5.58 -8.34
CA LYS A 195 -9.68 7.04 -8.18
C LYS A 195 -10.18 7.53 -6.83
N THR A 196 -11.37 7.08 -6.38
CA THR A 196 -11.90 7.42 -5.05
C THR A 196 -10.98 6.95 -3.91
N VAL A 197 -10.51 5.70 -3.97
CA VAL A 197 -9.60 5.15 -2.95
C VAL A 197 -8.29 5.94 -2.90
N VAL A 198 -7.68 6.24 -4.05
CA VAL A 198 -6.42 6.98 -4.11
C VAL A 198 -6.58 8.41 -3.57
N ASN A 199 -7.66 9.11 -3.92
CA ASN A 199 -7.95 10.43 -3.33
C ASN A 199 -8.14 10.34 -1.82
N LYS A 200 -8.77 9.27 -1.32
CA LYS A 200 -8.90 9.05 0.13
C LYS A 200 -7.55 8.78 0.80
N LEU A 201 -6.63 8.09 0.14
CA LEU A 201 -5.26 7.93 0.63
C LEU A 201 -4.55 9.29 0.72
N PHE A 202 -4.75 10.19 -0.25
CA PHE A 202 -4.21 11.55 -0.18
C PHE A 202 -4.81 12.34 0.99
N GLU A 203 -6.12 12.20 1.27
CA GLU A 203 -6.71 12.77 2.48
C GLU A 203 -6.06 12.21 3.76
N PHE A 204 -5.80 10.90 3.82
CA PHE A 204 -5.15 10.26 4.97
C PHE A 204 -3.67 10.66 5.13
N MET A 205 -3.00 11.10 4.07
CA MET A 205 -1.65 11.68 4.15
C MET A 205 -1.63 13.02 4.93
N HIS A 206 -2.78 13.67 5.09
CA HIS A 206 -2.94 14.88 5.90
C HIS A 206 -3.44 14.60 7.33
N GLU A 207 -3.63 13.32 7.70
CA GLU A 207 -4.10 12.98 9.03
C GLU A 207 -2.98 13.13 10.08
N THR A 208 -3.33 13.62 11.26
CA THR A 208 -2.36 13.93 12.33
C THR A 208 -1.86 12.70 13.10
N HIS A 209 -2.33 11.51 12.75
CA HIS A 209 -1.88 10.27 13.37
C HIS A 209 -0.77 9.65 12.53
N GLU A 210 0.47 9.58 13.04
CA GLU A 210 1.63 9.12 12.26
C GLU A 210 1.41 7.75 11.62
N GLY A 211 0.87 6.78 12.36
CA GLY A 211 0.59 5.45 11.82
C GLY A 211 -0.42 5.42 10.66
N VAL A 212 -1.28 6.43 10.53
CA VAL A 212 -2.23 6.55 9.42
C VAL A 212 -1.53 7.07 8.17
N GLN A 213 -0.66 8.08 8.30
CA GLN A 213 0.11 8.62 7.17
C GLN A 213 1.05 7.56 6.57
N ASP A 214 1.73 6.77 7.40
CA ASP A 214 2.59 5.67 6.93
C ASP A 214 1.79 4.62 6.20
N MET A 215 0.66 4.18 6.78
CA MET A 215 -0.22 3.22 6.11
C MET A 215 -0.77 3.76 4.79
N ALA A 216 -1.07 5.05 4.71
CA ALA A 216 -1.55 5.67 3.47
C ALA A 216 -0.48 5.62 2.38
N CYS A 217 0.78 5.94 2.72
CA CYS A 217 1.91 5.85 1.81
C CYS A 217 2.20 4.41 1.37
N ASP A 218 2.23 3.46 2.31
CA ASP A 218 2.48 2.03 2.06
C ASP A 218 1.36 1.40 1.21
N THR A 219 0.11 1.78 1.47
CA THR A 219 -1.03 1.35 0.66
C THR A 219 -0.97 1.96 -0.73
N PHE A 220 -0.62 3.25 -0.83
CA PHE A 220 -0.51 3.95 -2.12
C PHE A 220 0.56 3.32 -3.02
N ILE A 221 1.76 3.03 -2.50
CA ILE A 221 2.81 2.37 -3.28
C ILE A 221 2.40 0.95 -3.70
N LYS A 222 1.72 0.18 -2.83
CA LYS A 222 1.20 -1.15 -3.17
C LYS A 222 0.17 -1.08 -4.31
N ILE A 223 -0.74 -0.12 -4.26
CA ILE A 223 -1.71 0.12 -5.33
C ILE A 223 -1.00 0.56 -6.62
N ALA A 224 -0.04 1.50 -6.53
CA ALA A 224 0.71 1.99 -7.67
C ALA A 224 1.47 0.86 -8.39
N GLN A 225 2.18 0.01 -7.65
CA GLN A 225 2.89 -1.15 -8.20
C GLN A 225 1.95 -2.10 -8.97
N LYS A 226 0.79 -2.42 -8.38
CA LYS A 226 -0.14 -3.39 -8.97
C LYS A 226 -0.99 -2.78 -10.08
N CYS A 227 -1.38 -1.52 -9.98
CA CYS A 227 -2.36 -0.85 -10.84
C CYS A 227 -1.77 0.23 -11.76
N ARG A 228 -0.43 0.38 -11.82
CA ARG A 228 0.31 1.42 -12.57
C ARG A 228 -0.25 1.83 -13.93
N ARG A 229 -0.69 0.86 -14.75
CA ARG A 229 -1.23 1.15 -16.10
C ARG A 229 -2.50 2.01 -16.06
N GLN A 230 -3.35 1.85 -15.04
CA GLN A 230 -4.59 2.60 -14.94
C GLN A 230 -4.37 4.09 -14.69
N PHE A 231 -3.24 4.48 -14.10
CA PHE A 231 -2.89 5.87 -13.86
C PHE A 231 -2.38 6.59 -15.12
N ILE A 232 -1.78 5.84 -16.05
CA ILE A 232 -1.16 6.36 -17.27
C ILE A 232 -2.14 6.38 -18.44
N SER A 233 -3.06 5.42 -18.51
CA SER A 233 -4.12 5.41 -19.52
C SER A 233 -5.19 6.45 -19.18
N GLN A 234 -5.67 7.17 -20.19
CA GLN A 234 -6.86 8.00 -20.05
C GLN A 234 -8.08 7.10 -19.85
N GLN A 235 -8.79 7.29 -18.75
CA GLN A 235 -9.90 6.45 -18.34
C GLN A 235 -11.23 7.00 -18.86
N GLN A 236 -12.25 6.13 -18.97
CA GLN A 236 -13.54 6.54 -19.49
C GLN A 236 -14.19 7.62 -18.59
N GLY A 237 -14.53 8.75 -19.20
CA GLY A 237 -15.12 9.89 -18.50
C GLY A 237 -14.13 10.86 -17.87
N GLU A 238 -12.81 10.63 -18.04
CA GLU A 238 -11.76 11.55 -17.60
C GLU A 238 -11.18 12.32 -18.80
N ASN A 239 -10.78 13.57 -18.56
CA ASN A 239 -10.19 14.43 -19.61
C ASN A 239 -8.69 14.19 -19.81
N THR A 240 -7.99 13.77 -18.75
CA THR A 240 -6.55 13.54 -18.74
C THR A 240 -6.23 12.26 -17.97
N PRO A 241 -5.08 11.61 -18.24
CA PRO A 241 -4.54 10.59 -17.35
C PRO A 241 -4.42 11.10 -15.91
N PHE A 242 -4.74 10.25 -14.94
CA PHE A 242 -4.72 10.64 -13.53
C PHE A 242 -3.32 10.96 -13.01
N ILE A 243 -2.27 10.40 -13.64
CA ILE A 243 -0.87 10.75 -13.34
C ILE A 243 -0.61 12.27 -13.48
N ASP A 244 -1.24 12.93 -14.44
CA ASP A 244 -1.05 14.37 -14.67
C ASP A 244 -1.68 15.19 -13.53
N GLU A 245 -2.83 14.75 -13.01
CA GLU A 245 -3.49 15.34 -11.83
C GLU A 245 -2.60 15.16 -10.58
N ILE A 246 -2.03 13.97 -10.38
CA ILE A 246 -1.16 13.66 -9.24
C ILE A 246 0.11 14.52 -9.27
N ILE A 247 0.78 14.62 -10.42
CA ILE A 247 2.01 15.42 -10.56
C ILE A 247 1.71 16.90 -10.32
N SER A 248 0.60 17.42 -10.84
CA SER A 248 0.20 18.82 -10.63
C SER A 248 -0.15 19.13 -9.17
N GLY A 249 -0.67 18.14 -8.43
CA GLY A 249 -1.04 18.26 -7.02
C GLY A 249 0.05 17.84 -6.02
N ILE A 250 1.25 17.46 -6.48
CA ILE A 250 2.25 16.78 -5.64
C ILE A 250 2.64 17.59 -4.39
N GLU A 251 2.80 18.91 -4.54
CA GLU A 251 3.14 19.80 -3.43
C GLU A 251 2.05 19.79 -2.36
N VAL A 252 0.77 19.87 -2.79
CA VAL A 252 -0.37 19.87 -1.87
C VAL A 252 -0.51 18.54 -1.17
N ILE A 253 -0.39 17.43 -1.90
CA ILE A 253 -0.55 16.07 -1.36
C ILE A 253 0.54 15.74 -0.33
N THR A 254 1.78 16.19 -0.58
CA THR A 254 2.94 15.78 0.24
C THR A 254 3.33 16.76 1.35
N LYS A 255 2.66 17.91 1.47
CA LYS A 255 3.04 19.00 2.40
C LYS A 255 3.15 18.61 3.88
N ASP A 256 2.34 17.66 4.34
CA ASP A 256 2.28 17.24 5.76
C ASP A 256 3.03 15.93 6.01
N LEU A 257 3.69 15.39 4.98
CA LEU A 257 4.43 14.13 5.06
C LEU A 257 5.85 14.34 5.57
N SER A 258 6.33 13.37 6.34
CA SER A 258 7.75 13.27 6.70
C SER A 258 8.62 12.98 5.47
N PRO A 259 9.93 13.30 5.52
CA PRO A 259 10.80 13.07 4.38
C PRO A 259 10.86 11.61 3.90
N GLN A 260 10.74 10.63 4.80
CA GLN A 260 10.69 9.21 4.41
C GLN A 260 9.39 8.90 3.64
N GLN A 261 8.24 9.40 4.10
CA GLN A 261 6.95 9.21 3.44
C GLN A 261 6.92 9.89 2.05
N VAL A 262 7.54 11.08 1.92
CA VAL A 262 7.74 11.73 0.62
C VAL A 262 8.54 10.83 -0.32
N GLN A 263 9.61 10.18 0.14
CA GLN A 263 10.39 9.26 -0.69
C GLN A 263 9.54 8.06 -1.16
N THR A 264 8.75 7.46 -0.27
CA THR A 264 7.80 6.39 -0.62
C THR A 264 6.76 6.86 -1.64
N PHE A 265 6.24 8.08 -1.50
CA PHE A 265 5.30 8.67 -2.44
C PHE A 265 5.93 8.83 -3.83
N TYR A 266 7.14 9.38 -3.91
CA TYR A 266 7.88 9.54 -5.16
C TYR A 266 8.20 8.19 -5.83
N GLU A 267 8.52 7.17 -5.04
CA GLU A 267 8.69 5.79 -5.53
C GLU A 267 7.38 5.25 -6.15
N ALA A 268 6.24 5.46 -5.48
CA ALA A 268 4.93 5.05 -5.97
C ALA A 268 4.59 5.69 -7.33
N VAL A 269 4.76 7.00 -7.46
CA VAL A 269 4.56 7.74 -8.72
C VAL A 269 5.54 7.26 -9.80
N GLY A 270 6.79 6.95 -9.41
CA GLY A 270 7.78 6.36 -10.30
C GLY A 270 7.33 5.04 -10.93
N TYR A 271 6.66 4.16 -10.17
CA TYR A 271 6.11 2.92 -10.74
C TYR A 271 5.02 3.16 -11.76
N MET A 272 4.21 4.22 -11.60
CA MET A 272 3.23 4.61 -12.60
C MET A 272 3.94 5.03 -13.90
N ILE A 273 4.92 5.93 -13.79
CA ILE A 273 5.69 6.44 -14.93
C ILE A 273 6.45 5.32 -15.66
N SER A 274 6.94 4.32 -14.93
CA SER A 274 7.57 3.11 -15.52
C SER A 274 6.66 2.36 -16.49
N ALA A 275 5.32 2.49 -16.34
CA ALA A 275 4.35 1.84 -17.20
C ALA A 275 4.03 2.62 -18.49
N GLN A 276 4.54 3.85 -18.64
CA GLN A 276 4.40 4.62 -19.88
C GLN A 276 5.28 4.02 -20.98
N THR A 277 4.65 3.60 -22.08
CA THR A 277 5.34 2.97 -23.22
C THR A 277 5.92 3.98 -24.19
N ASN A 278 5.34 5.17 -24.28
CA ASN A 278 5.86 6.24 -25.12
C ASN A 278 7.01 6.96 -24.41
N LYS A 279 8.23 6.76 -24.90
CA LYS A 279 9.45 7.34 -24.34
C LYS A 279 9.39 8.86 -24.18
N ASN A 280 8.92 9.60 -25.19
CA ASN A 280 8.86 11.06 -25.11
C ASN A 280 7.90 11.54 -24.01
N ILE A 281 6.77 10.85 -23.84
CA ILE A 281 5.82 11.16 -22.77
C ILE A 281 6.40 10.77 -21.41
N GLN A 282 7.06 9.61 -21.33
CA GLN A 282 7.72 9.16 -20.10
C GLN A 282 8.79 10.17 -19.64
N GLU A 283 9.64 10.63 -20.54
CA GLU A 283 10.68 11.63 -20.25
C GLU A 283 10.07 12.96 -19.79
N ARG A 284 9.00 13.43 -20.45
CA ARG A 284 8.26 14.63 -20.02
C ARG A 284 7.67 14.46 -18.61
N LEU A 285 7.05 13.32 -18.33
CA LEU A 285 6.52 13.03 -17.00
C LEU A 285 7.64 13.05 -15.96
N VAL A 286 8.81 12.46 -16.30
CA VAL A 286 10.00 12.45 -15.43
C VAL A 286 10.45 13.85 -15.05
N MET A 287 10.57 14.73 -16.04
CA MET A 287 10.94 16.13 -15.81
C MET A 287 9.92 16.84 -14.91
N ASN A 288 8.62 16.65 -15.18
CA ASN A 288 7.57 17.34 -14.42
C ASN A 288 7.48 16.87 -12.97
N TYR A 289 7.58 15.56 -12.68
CA TYR A 289 7.46 15.10 -11.29
C TYR A 289 8.70 15.39 -10.45
N MET A 290 9.88 15.51 -11.07
CA MET A 290 11.14 15.84 -10.40
C MET A 290 11.37 17.36 -10.24
N GLU A 291 10.43 18.19 -10.69
CA GLU A 291 10.53 19.65 -10.66
C GLU A 291 10.81 20.19 -9.25
N LEU A 292 10.04 19.78 -8.23
CA LEU A 292 10.25 20.23 -6.84
C LEU A 292 11.63 19.83 -6.28
N PRO A 293 12.06 18.55 -6.36
CA PRO A 293 13.42 18.17 -5.98
C PRO A 293 14.50 18.92 -6.75
N ASN A 294 14.29 19.19 -8.03
CA ASN A 294 15.23 19.94 -8.87
C ASN A 294 15.33 21.41 -8.44
N GLN A 295 14.22 22.06 -8.07
CA GLN A 295 14.25 23.42 -7.53
C GLN A 295 15.01 23.47 -6.20
N GLY A 296 14.80 22.50 -5.31
CA GLY A 296 15.57 22.37 -4.07
C GLY A 296 17.06 22.15 -4.33
N TRP A 297 17.40 21.32 -5.32
CA TRP A 297 18.77 21.08 -5.77
C TRP A 297 19.43 22.35 -6.30
N ASP A 298 18.78 23.01 -7.26
CA ASP A 298 19.31 24.18 -7.96
C ASP A 298 19.52 25.36 -7.01
N ARG A 299 18.61 25.56 -6.05
CA ARG A 299 18.75 26.59 -5.00
C ARG A 299 20.02 26.38 -4.17
N ILE A 300 20.26 25.16 -3.69
CA ILE A 300 21.44 24.88 -2.86
C ILE A 300 22.72 24.97 -3.69
N LEU A 301 22.71 24.52 -4.94
CA LEU A 301 23.87 24.67 -5.82
C LEU A 301 24.21 26.12 -6.11
N GLU A 302 23.22 26.99 -6.26
CA GLU A 302 23.45 28.42 -6.42
C GLU A 302 24.14 29.01 -5.18
N ASP A 303 23.69 28.64 -3.98
CA ASP A 303 24.31 29.07 -2.72
C ASP A 303 25.77 28.57 -2.59
N VAL A 304 26.02 27.30 -2.93
CA VAL A 304 27.36 26.70 -2.90
C VAL A 304 28.29 27.33 -3.93
N SER A 305 27.77 27.74 -5.09
CA SER A 305 28.57 28.42 -6.13
C SER A 305 29.05 29.80 -5.69
N LYS A 306 28.28 30.48 -4.83
CA LYS A 306 28.61 31.80 -4.25
C LYS A 306 29.52 31.67 -3.04
N ASP A 307 29.24 30.71 -2.16
CA ASP A 307 30.02 30.46 -0.95
C ASP A 307 30.04 28.96 -0.63
N ILE A 308 31.22 28.34 -0.74
CA ILE A 308 31.42 26.93 -0.40
C ILE A 308 31.06 26.64 1.06
N ASN A 309 31.10 27.64 1.95
CA ASN A 309 30.67 27.49 3.34
C ASN A 309 29.16 27.17 3.48
N ALA A 310 28.36 27.35 2.43
CA ALA A 310 26.98 26.89 2.39
C ALA A 310 26.84 25.38 2.64
N LEU A 311 27.88 24.57 2.34
CA LEU A 311 27.94 23.14 2.66
C LEU A 311 28.17 22.84 4.15
N HIS A 312 28.64 23.81 4.93
CA HIS A 312 28.75 23.66 6.39
C HIS A 312 27.42 23.87 7.11
N ILE A 313 26.41 24.42 6.43
CA ILE A 313 25.07 24.63 6.99
C ILE A 313 24.34 23.28 7.05
N ALA A 314 24.03 22.82 8.26
CA ALA A 314 23.39 21.52 8.47
C ALA A 314 22.06 21.40 7.70
N GLU A 315 21.28 22.48 7.60
CA GLU A 315 20.01 22.47 6.87
C GLU A 315 20.20 22.21 5.37
N ASN A 316 21.17 22.87 4.73
CA ASN A 316 21.49 22.66 3.31
C ASN A 316 21.91 21.21 3.05
N THR A 317 22.75 20.63 3.92
CA THR A 317 23.16 19.21 3.79
C THR A 317 22.00 18.24 3.97
N LYS A 318 21.04 18.54 4.87
CA LYS A 318 19.83 17.73 5.04
C LYS A 318 18.96 17.79 3.79
N ILE A 319 18.72 18.99 3.25
CA ILE A 319 17.93 19.18 2.02
C ILE A 319 18.56 18.40 0.86
N LEU A 320 19.88 18.53 0.64
CA LEU A 320 20.60 17.74 -0.38
C LEU A 320 20.44 16.24 -0.15
N GLY A 321 20.59 15.76 1.09
CA GLY A 321 20.39 14.35 1.43
C GLY A 321 18.95 13.86 1.19
N HIS A 322 17.95 14.72 1.39
CA HIS A 322 16.55 14.41 1.05
C HIS A 322 16.34 14.36 -0.46
N VAL A 323 16.82 15.36 -1.21
CA VAL A 323 16.74 15.39 -2.68
C VAL A 323 17.39 14.15 -3.29
N LEU A 324 18.58 13.76 -2.83
CA LEU A 324 19.29 12.58 -3.34
C LEU A 324 18.55 11.28 -3.01
N ARG A 325 18.00 11.14 -1.80
CA ARG A 325 17.18 9.97 -1.44
C ARG A 325 15.90 9.89 -2.26
N THR A 326 15.26 11.03 -2.55
CA THR A 326 14.10 11.09 -3.46
C THR A 326 14.51 10.67 -4.88
N ASN A 327 15.66 11.10 -5.38
CA ASN A 327 16.20 10.64 -6.67
C ASN A 327 16.46 9.12 -6.67
N VAL A 328 17.00 8.55 -5.59
CA VAL A 328 17.22 7.10 -5.46
C VAL A 328 15.90 6.34 -5.50
N ALA A 329 14.92 6.76 -4.69
CA ALA A 329 13.59 6.16 -4.65
C ALA A 329 12.91 6.19 -6.03
N ALA A 330 12.94 7.34 -6.69
CA ALA A 330 12.35 7.52 -8.00
C ALA A 330 13.09 6.73 -9.11
N CYS A 331 14.42 6.69 -9.07
CA CYS A 331 15.24 5.90 -10.00
C CYS A 331 14.94 4.40 -9.89
N ASN A 332 14.84 3.87 -8.66
CA ASN A 332 14.51 2.47 -8.41
C ASN A 332 13.17 2.06 -9.03
N ALA A 333 12.18 2.95 -9.00
CA ALA A 333 10.85 2.67 -9.53
C ALA A 333 10.70 2.93 -11.03
N VAL A 334 11.27 4.02 -11.57
CA VAL A 334 11.17 4.39 -12.99
C VAL A 334 12.08 3.50 -13.86
N GLY A 335 13.24 3.11 -13.35
CA GLY A 335 14.24 2.33 -14.10
C GLY A 335 14.90 3.14 -15.22
N SER A 336 15.05 2.55 -16.40
CA SER A 336 15.79 3.15 -17.53
C SER A 336 15.23 4.50 -18.00
N GLY A 337 13.93 4.77 -17.80
CA GLY A 337 13.31 6.06 -18.13
C GLY A 337 13.85 7.23 -17.30
N PHE A 338 14.57 6.96 -16.21
CA PHE A 338 15.18 7.98 -15.34
C PHE A 338 16.44 8.62 -15.95
N SER A 339 16.89 8.15 -17.12
CA SER A 339 18.13 8.63 -17.78
C SER A 339 18.14 10.15 -17.99
N VAL A 340 16.99 10.77 -18.27
CA VAL A 340 16.89 12.22 -18.49
C VAL A 340 17.13 13.01 -17.20
N GLN A 341 16.59 12.53 -16.07
CA GLN A 341 16.79 13.17 -14.78
C GLN A 341 18.24 13.03 -14.30
N ILE A 342 18.83 11.84 -14.41
CA ILE A 342 20.24 11.68 -14.02
C ILE A 342 21.14 12.53 -14.91
N ALA A 343 20.90 12.61 -16.22
CA ALA A 343 21.68 13.45 -17.12
C ALA A 343 21.63 14.94 -16.75
N ARG A 344 20.49 15.43 -16.24
CA ARG A 344 20.36 16.81 -15.73
C ARG A 344 21.31 17.08 -14.57
N ILE A 345 21.35 16.19 -13.57
CA ILE A 345 22.05 16.45 -12.31
C ILE A 345 23.50 15.91 -12.29
N TYR A 346 23.88 15.07 -13.25
CA TYR A 346 25.11 14.26 -13.19
C TYR A 346 26.40 15.07 -13.00
N VAL A 347 26.60 16.13 -13.81
CA VAL A 347 27.83 16.93 -13.74
C VAL A 347 27.93 17.63 -12.38
N ASN A 348 26.86 18.33 -11.98
CA ASN A 348 26.82 19.04 -10.70
C ASN A 348 26.92 18.08 -9.51
N LEU A 349 26.40 16.86 -9.64
CA LEU A 349 26.53 15.81 -8.62
C LEU A 349 28.00 15.40 -8.42
N LEU A 350 28.77 15.26 -9.51
CA LEU A 350 30.21 14.95 -9.42
C LEU A 350 31.00 16.11 -8.82
N GLU A 351 30.67 17.34 -9.18
CA GLU A 351 31.29 18.54 -8.60
C GLU A 351 31.00 18.66 -7.11
N LEU A 352 29.74 18.47 -6.71
CA LEU A 352 29.33 18.44 -5.30
C LEU A 352 30.06 17.32 -4.55
N TYR A 353 30.14 16.12 -5.12
CA TYR A 353 30.84 14.98 -4.52
C TYR A 353 32.33 15.31 -4.28
N LYS A 354 33.00 15.94 -5.25
CA LYS A 354 34.38 16.38 -5.12
C LYS A 354 34.54 17.44 -4.02
N ALA A 355 33.68 18.46 -3.99
CA ALA A 355 33.72 19.52 -3.00
C ALA A 355 33.52 18.97 -1.58
N VAL A 356 32.51 18.12 -1.39
CA VAL A 356 32.21 17.47 -0.11
C VAL A 356 33.37 16.57 0.34
N SER A 357 33.96 15.79 -0.56
CA SER A 357 35.11 14.93 -0.26
C SER A 357 36.34 15.73 0.19
N GLN A 358 36.58 16.88 -0.43
CA GLN A 358 37.66 17.79 -0.04
C GLN A 358 37.41 18.37 1.36
N ILE A 359 36.19 18.85 1.63
CA ILE A 359 35.81 19.38 2.96
C ILE A 359 36.02 18.33 4.05
N ILE A 360 35.58 17.09 3.81
CA ILE A 360 35.78 15.98 4.77
C ILE A 360 37.27 15.75 5.00
N SER A 361 38.08 15.72 3.93
CA SER A 361 39.51 15.47 4.02
C SER A 361 40.24 16.57 4.82
N ASP A 362 39.95 17.84 4.53
CA ASP A 362 40.55 18.99 5.22
C ASP A 362 40.14 19.06 6.69
N THR A 363 38.88 18.73 6.97
CA THR A 363 38.35 18.67 8.34
C THR A 363 39.06 17.57 9.14
N VAL A 364 39.24 16.37 8.58
CA VAL A 364 39.95 15.27 9.24
C VAL A 364 41.43 15.58 9.42
N ALA A 365 42.05 16.29 8.47
CA ALA A 365 43.45 16.74 8.60
C ALA A 365 43.64 17.74 9.75
N THR A 366 42.66 18.61 9.98
CA THR A 366 42.72 19.67 11.00
C THR A 366 42.34 19.18 12.40
N GLU A 367 41.23 18.43 12.50
CA GLU A 367 40.62 18.03 13.78
C GLU A 367 40.96 16.57 14.17
N GLY A 368 41.60 15.81 13.27
CA GLY A 368 41.91 14.40 13.46
C GLY A 368 40.69 13.47 13.25
N LEU A 369 40.88 12.17 13.51
CA LEU A 369 39.86 11.13 13.27
C LEU A 369 38.55 11.34 14.06
N ILE A 370 38.60 12.08 15.18
CA ILE A 370 37.41 12.43 15.97
C ILE A 370 36.36 13.18 15.13
N ALA A 371 36.82 13.94 14.12
CA ALA A 371 35.96 14.75 13.26
C ALA A 371 34.94 13.90 12.50
N THR A 372 35.29 12.65 12.12
CA THR A 372 34.40 11.71 11.44
C THR A 372 33.17 11.31 12.25
N LYS A 373 33.20 11.50 13.57
CA LYS A 373 32.08 11.22 14.47
C LYS A 373 31.19 12.43 14.70
N THR A 374 31.62 13.62 14.25
CA THR A 374 30.83 14.85 14.41
C THR A 374 29.61 14.82 13.48
N PRO A 375 28.46 15.40 13.90
CA PRO A 375 27.27 15.50 13.05
C PRO A 375 27.55 16.18 11.71
N ARG A 376 28.47 17.16 11.69
CA ARG A 376 28.88 17.89 10.49
C ARG A 376 29.44 16.97 9.41
N VAL A 377 30.47 16.18 9.75
CA VAL A 377 31.09 15.24 8.81
C VAL A 377 30.18 14.06 8.51
N ARG A 378 29.35 13.62 9.48
CA ARG A 378 28.38 12.55 9.27
C ARG A 378 27.26 12.90 8.30
N ASN A 379 26.83 14.16 8.22
CA ASN A 379 25.80 14.60 7.28
C ASN A 379 26.34 14.77 5.85
N LEU A 380 27.63 15.08 5.73
CA LEU A 380 28.34 15.23 4.47
C LEU A 380 28.74 13.87 3.86
N ARG A 381 28.87 12.83 4.68
CA ARG A 381 29.24 11.48 4.27
C ARG A 381 28.01 10.63 3.99
#